data_AF-A0A7C5MDD4-F1
#
_entry.id   AF-A0A7C5MDD4-F1
#
_cell.length_a   1.000
_cell.length_b   1.000
_cell.length_c   1.000
_cell.angle_alpha   90.00
_cell.angle_beta   90.00
_cell.angle_gamma   90.00
#
_symmetry.space_group_name_H-M   'P 1'
#
loop_
_entity.id
_entity.type
_entity.pdbx_description
1 polymer ?
#
loop_
_entity_poly.entity_id
_entity_poly.type
_entity_poly.pdbx_seq_one_letter_code
_entity_poly.pdbx_strand_id
1 'polypeptide(L)'
;MSKDQIYGGLIFAAALIVAIGYIAAFFAPYLHLPPWWREWAIALPIFIIVLAVLGILMWIGWVMFTTPPPQPIEVEEEKEEKSEESKEET
;
A
#
# COMPACT_ATOMS: atom_id res chain seq x y z
N MET A 1 -37.29 7.48 -7.34
CA MET A 1 -35.91 7.14 -7.75
C MET A 1 -35.51 5.83 -7.08
N SER A 2 -34.82 4.94 -7.80
CA SER A 2 -34.27 3.73 -7.17
C SER A 2 -33.16 4.11 -6.18
N LYS A 3 -32.94 3.28 -5.16
CA LYS A 3 -31.90 3.52 -4.15
C LYS A 3 -30.52 3.64 -4.81
N ASP A 4 -30.27 2.80 -5.81
CA ASP A 4 -29.01 2.79 -6.58
C ASP A 4 -28.80 4.08 -7.36
N GLN A 5 -29.86 4.65 -7.94
CA GLN A 5 -29.78 5.93 -8.64
C GLN A 5 -29.51 7.10 -7.68
N ILE A 6 -30.02 7.03 -6.45
CA ILE A 6 -29.74 8.04 -5.42
C ILE A 6 -28.27 7.98 -5.00
N TYR A 7 -27.75 6.79 -4.70
CA TYR A 7 -26.34 6.62 -4.36
C TYR A 7 -25.41 7.02 -5.51
N GLY A 8 -25.74 6.61 -6.74
CA GLY A 8 -24.99 7.01 -7.93
C GLY A 8 -24.99 8.52 -8.15
N GLY A 9 -26.15 9.17 -8.00
CA GLY A 9 -26.29 10.62 -8.11
C GLY A 9 -25.51 11.37 -7.03
N LEU A 10 -25.53 10.90 -5.78
CA LEU A 10 -24.77 11.48 -4.68
C LEU A 10 -23.26 11.38 -4.91
N ILE A 11 -22.78 10.20 -5.30
CA ILE A 11 -21.34 9.99 -5.60
C ILE A 11 -20.91 10.87 -6.78
N PHE A 12 -21.72 10.94 -7.83
CA PHE A 12 -21.44 11.79 -8.99
C PHE A 12 -21.38 13.27 -8.60
N ALA A 13 -22.35 13.77 -7.83
CA ALA A 13 -22.36 15.15 -7.37
C ALA A 13 -21.15 15.46 -6.48
N ALA A 14 -20.82 14.57 -5.54
CA ALA A 14 -19.64 14.72 -4.69
C ALA A 14 -18.35 14.75 -5.53
N ALA A 15 -18.19 13.81 -6.47
CA ALA A 15 -17.03 13.76 -7.35
C ALA A 15 -16.92 15.01 -8.22
N LEU A 16 -18.04 15.50 -8.76
CA LEU A 16 -18.09 16.71 -9.58
C LEU A 16 -17.68 17.96 -8.77
N ILE A 17 -18.16 18.09 -7.53
CA ILE A 17 -17.77 19.18 -6.63
C ILE A 17 -16.27 19.12 -6.33
N VAL A 18 -15.74 17.93 -6.01
CA VAL A 18 -14.31 17.74 -5.76
C VAL A 18 -13.48 18.06 -7.00
N ALA A 19 -13.91 17.64 -8.19
CA ALA A 19 -13.23 17.92 -9.45
C ALA A 19 -13.16 19.43 -9.74
N ILE A 20 -14.28 20.13 -9.58
CA ILE A 20 -14.32 21.60 -9.75
C ILE A 20 -13.42 22.28 -8.72
N GLY A 21 -13.49 21.87 -7.44
CA GLY A 21 -12.64 22.40 -6.37
C GLY A 21 -11.16 22.18 -6.65
N TYR A 22 -10.77 21.00 -7.15
CA TYR A 22 -9.39 20.68 -7.52
C TYR A 22 -8.90 21.56 -8.67
N ILE A 23 -9.69 21.72 -9.74
CA ILE A 23 -9.33 22.58 -10.87
C ILE A 23 -9.17 24.03 -10.39
N ALA A 24 -10.11 24.54 -9.59
CA ALA A 24 -10.04 25.88 -9.04
C ALA A 24 -8.81 26.09 -8.14
N ALA A 25 -8.49 25.12 -7.28
CA ALA A 25 -7.30 25.16 -6.43
C ALA A 25 -5.99 25.10 -7.24
N PHE A 26 -5.95 24.28 -8.30
CA PHE A 26 -4.78 24.17 -9.17
C PHE A 26 -4.49 25.47 -9.94
N PHE A 27 -5.55 26.13 -10.44
CA PHE A 27 -5.46 27.40 -11.14
C PHE A 27 -5.55 28.64 -10.22
N ALA A 28 -5.49 28.45 -8.89
CA ALA A 28 -5.64 29.53 -7.92
C ALA A 28 -4.78 30.78 -8.22
N PRO A 29 -3.50 30.68 -8.62
CA PRO A 29 -2.68 31.85 -8.94
C PRO A 29 -3.20 32.70 -10.11
N TYR A 30 -3.89 32.06 -11.07
CA TYR A 30 -4.47 32.74 -12.24
C TYR A 30 -5.87 33.30 -11.95
N LEU A 31 -6.52 32.80 -10.90
CA LEU A 31 -7.89 33.15 -10.53
C LEU A 31 -7.97 34.20 -9.40
N HIS A 32 -6.84 34.82 -9.03
CA HIS A 32 -6.72 35.73 -7.88
C HIS A 32 -7.12 35.08 -6.54
N LEU A 33 -7.01 33.75 -6.44
CA LEU A 33 -7.21 33.00 -5.21
C LEU A 33 -5.91 32.90 -4.41
N PRO A 34 -5.95 32.53 -3.11
CA PRO A 34 -4.76 32.39 -2.31
C PRO A 34 -3.76 31.39 -2.95
N PRO A 35 -2.49 31.78 -3.17
CA PRO A 35 -1.51 30.94 -3.85
C PRO A 35 -1.27 29.58 -3.18
N TRP A 36 -1.43 29.52 -1.85
CA TRP A 36 -1.27 28.28 -1.08
C TRP A 36 -2.27 27.18 -1.50
N TRP A 37 -3.42 27.51 -2.10
CA TRP A 37 -4.38 26.50 -2.60
C TRP A 37 -3.74 25.58 -3.64
N ARG A 38 -2.88 26.12 -4.51
CA ARG A 38 -2.16 25.32 -5.50
C ARG A 38 -1.16 24.39 -4.84
N GLU A 39 -0.47 24.85 -3.80
CA GLU A 39 0.46 24.02 -3.04
C GLU A 39 -0.26 22.83 -2.42
N TRP A 40 -1.40 23.04 -1.77
CA TRP A 40 -2.21 21.95 -1.19
C TRP A 40 -2.77 21.00 -2.25
N ALA A 41 -3.20 21.51 -3.41
CA ALA A 41 -3.69 20.68 -4.52
C ALA A 41 -2.61 19.70 -5.05
N ILE A 42 -1.33 20.06 -4.94
CA ILE A 42 -0.21 19.23 -5.38
C ILE A 42 0.36 18.40 -4.22
N ALA A 43 0.52 19.01 -3.04
CA ALA A 43 1.11 18.40 -1.88
C ALA A 43 0.25 17.25 -1.34
N LEU A 44 -1.08 17.39 -1.30
CA LEU A 44 -1.95 16.37 -0.70
C LEU A 44 -1.91 15.02 -1.47
N PRO A 45 -2.07 14.97 -2.81
CA PRO A 45 -1.95 13.70 -3.55
C PRO A 45 -0.56 13.07 -3.42
N ILE A 46 0.50 13.89 -3.53
CA ILE A 46 1.89 13.41 -3.44
C ILE A 46 2.16 12.86 -2.04
N PHE A 47 1.72 13.55 -0.99
CA PHE A 47 1.86 13.13 0.39
C PHE A 47 1.21 11.76 0.64
N ILE A 48 0.01 11.54 0.13
CA ILE A 48 -0.69 10.24 0.25
C ILE A 48 0.10 9.13 -0.44
N ILE A 49 0.63 9.38 -1.64
CA ILE A 49 1.45 8.41 -2.38
C ILE A 49 2.73 8.08 -1.60
N VAL A 50 3.43 9.10 -1.10
CA VAL A 50 4.66 8.92 -0.31
C VAL A 50 4.38 8.10 0.95
N LEU A 51 3.31 8.42 1.68
CA LEU A 51 2.92 7.65 2.86
C LEU A 51 2.56 6.21 2.54
N ALA A 52 1.90 5.95 1.40
CA ALA A 52 1.60 4.59 0.97
C ALA A 52 2.88 3.79 0.73
N VAL A 53 3.86 4.35 0.01
CA VAL A 53 5.16 3.71 -0.24
C VAL A 53 5.93 3.48 1.06
N LEU A 54 6.02 4.50 1.92
CA LEU A 54 6.70 4.39 3.22
C LEU A 54 6.01 3.36 4.13
N GLY A 55 4.68 3.30 4.11
CA GLY A 55 3.91 2.30 4.84
C GLY A 55 4.25 0.88 4.41
N ILE A 56 4.40 0.65 3.09
CA ILE A 56 4.82 -0.65 2.55
C ILE A 56 6.26 -0.98 2.98
N LEU A 57 7.20 -0.04 2.85
CA LEU A 57 8.58 -0.25 3.27
C LEU A 57 8.69 -0.55 4.77
N MET A 58 7.93 0.17 5.59
CA MET A 58 7.85 -0.05 7.02
C MET A 58 7.29 -1.45 7.34
N TRP A 59 6.26 -1.89 6.60
CA TRP A 59 5.71 -3.24 6.75
C TRP A 59 6.72 -4.34 6.37
N ILE A 60 7.44 -4.18 5.26
CA ILE A 60 8.47 -5.15 4.84
C ILE A 60 9.60 -5.21 5.87
N GLY A 61 10.07 -4.05 6.34
CA GLY A 61 11.08 -3.97 7.38
C GLY A 61 10.64 -4.65 8.69
N TRP A 62 9.36 -4.49 9.05
CA TRP A 62 8.76 -5.17 10.20
C TRP A 62 8.76 -6.70 10.05
N VAL A 63 8.36 -7.22 8.88
CA VAL A 63 8.38 -8.66 8.62
C VAL A 63 9.81 -9.21 8.68
N MET A 64 10.79 -8.54 8.06
CA MET A 64 12.20 -8.98 8.14
C MET A 64 12.77 -8.96 9.55
N PHE A 65 12.42 -7.94 10.36
CA PHE A 65 12.84 -7.85 11.76
C PHE A 65 12.24 -8.98 12.62
N THR A 66 11.03 -9.42 12.28
CA THR A 66 10.30 -10.44 13.05
C THR A 66 10.45 -11.86 12.51
N THR A 67 11.03 -12.06 11.33
CA THR A 67 11.36 -13.38 10.79
C THR A 67 12.74 -13.83 11.29
N PRO A 68 12.83 -14.80 12.24
CA PRO A 68 14.11 -15.44 12.54
C PRO A 68 14.65 -16.12 11.26
N PRO A 69 15.98 -16.11 11.05
CA PRO A 69 16.58 -16.70 9.87
C PRO A 69 16.11 -18.16 9.71
N PRO A 70 15.80 -18.60 8.47
CA PRO A 70 15.35 -19.95 8.23
C PRO A 70 16.40 -20.93 8.78
N GLN A 71 15.94 -21.88 9.59
CA GLN A 71 16.82 -22.87 10.21
C GLN A 71 17.55 -23.66 9.10
N PRO A 72 18.87 -23.89 9.22
CA PRO A 72 19.59 -24.77 8.30
C PRO A 72 18.88 -26.12 8.23
N ILE A 73 18.65 -26.60 7.01
CA ILE A 73 18.10 -27.93 6.74
C ILE A 73 19.22 -28.94 7.05
N GLU A 74 19.51 -29.19 8.33
CA GLU A 74 20.50 -30.17 8.78
C GLU A 74 19.86 -31.52 9.18
N VAL A 75 18.56 -31.73 8.93
CA VAL A 75 17.82 -32.88 9.50
C VAL A 75 17.33 -33.89 8.47
N GLU A 76 17.49 -33.64 7.16
CA GLU A 76 17.15 -34.65 6.14
C GLU A 76 18.32 -35.60 5.85
N GLU A 77 19.58 -35.10 5.84
CA GLU A 77 20.76 -35.94 5.55
C GLU A 77 21.06 -36.95 6.68
N GLU A 78 20.90 -36.57 7.96
CA GLU A 78 21.12 -37.50 9.10
C GLU A 78 20.08 -38.63 9.17
N LYS A 79 18.88 -38.43 8.61
CA LYS A 79 17.79 -39.41 8.69
C LYS A 79 17.88 -40.48 7.60
N GLU A 80 18.46 -40.15 6.45
CA GLU A 80 18.77 -41.13 5.40
C GLU A 80 19.98 -42.00 5.79
N GLU A 81 21.03 -41.42 6.35
CA GLU A 81 22.26 -42.15 6.73
C GLU A 81 22.00 -43.21 7.83
N LYS A 82 21.15 -42.88 8.82
CA LYS A 82 20.75 -43.83 9.88
C LYS A 82 19.81 -44.94 9.39
N SER A 83 19.18 -44.78 8.23
CA SER A 83 18.28 -45.76 7.60
C SER A 83 19.04 -46.80 6.78
N GLU A 84 20.19 -46.43 6.20
CA GLU A 84 21.04 -47.33 5.41
C GLU A 84 21.93 -48.21 6.30
N GLU A 85 22.52 -47.67 7.37
CA GLU A 85 23.36 -48.45 8.29
C GLU A 85 22.58 -49.58 9.01
N SER A 86 21.29 -49.37 9.28
CA SER A 86 20.42 -50.40 9.89
C SER A 86 20.02 -51.53 8.93
N LYS A 87 20.24 -51.40 7.61
CA LYS A 87 19.94 -52.42 6.60
C LYS A 87 21.15 -53.27 6.20
N GLU A 88 22.38 -52.81 6.47
CA GLU A 88 23.60 -53.59 6.20
C GLU A 88 24.01 -54.52 7.35
N GLU A 89 23.46 -54.36 8.57
CA GLU A 89 23.71 -55.27 9.70
C GLU A 89 22.70 -56.43 9.86
N THR A 90 21.85 -56.73 8.85
CA THR A 90 20.90 -57.88 8.88
C THR A 90 21.25 -58.97 7.88
#